data_AF-A0AAJ1BLC6-F1
#
_entry.id   AF-A0AAJ1BLC6-F1
#
_cell.length_a   1.000
_cell.length_b   1.000
_cell.length_c   1.000
_cell.angle_alpha   90.00
_cell.angle_beta   90.00
_cell.angle_gamma   90.00
#
_symmetry.space_group_name_H-M   'P 1'
#
loop_
_entity.id
_entity.type
_entity.pdbx_description
1 polymer ?
#
loop_
_entity_poly.entity_id
_entity_poly.type
_entity_poly.pdbx_seq_one_letter_code
_entity_poly.pdbx_strand_id
1 'polypeptide(L)'
;MSRPLLNGIDLEALTAYTEQVAAVPADAISSYGIEAHWRGGVHSEIRTLNQSLGDTLIEKDFRFDVGEPEQLLGDNRYPTPQEYLLGGMAGCMMVGFVAGATSNGIRLDEVKLTITGGSGFAWLPRRRPAGADRIC
;
A
#
# COMPACT_ATOMS: atom_id res chain seq x y z
N MET A 1 33.39 -7.46 5.26
CA MET A 1 32.67 -8.72 5.00
C MET A 1 31.30 -8.34 4.44
N SER A 2 30.88 -8.91 3.31
CA SER A 2 29.56 -8.61 2.71
C SER A 2 28.46 -9.23 3.56
N ARG A 3 27.47 -8.43 3.95
CA ARG A 3 26.32 -8.89 4.74
C ARG A 3 25.48 -9.89 3.92
N PRO A 4 25.00 -10.99 4.54
CA PRO A 4 24.23 -11.99 3.81
C PRO A 4 22.86 -11.42 3.40
N LEU A 5 22.68 -11.22 2.09
CA LEU A 5 21.41 -10.84 1.49
C LEU A 5 20.63 -12.08 1.09
N LEU A 6 19.35 -12.15 1.50
CA LEU A 6 18.40 -13.14 0.99
C LEU A 6 17.17 -12.40 0.49
N ASN A 7 16.72 -12.71 -0.74
CA ASN A 7 15.64 -12.00 -1.43
C ASN A 7 15.82 -10.46 -1.48
N GLY A 8 17.07 -9.98 -1.44
CA GLY A 8 17.40 -8.56 -1.41
C GLY A 8 17.31 -7.87 -0.05
N ILE A 9 17.05 -8.61 1.03
CA ILE A 9 17.00 -8.09 2.41
C ILE A 9 18.23 -8.57 3.18
N ASP A 10 18.83 -7.65 3.95
CA ASP A 10 19.92 -7.94 4.89
C ASP A 10 19.37 -8.73 6.10
N LEU A 11 19.78 -10.00 6.20
CA LEU A 11 19.30 -10.90 7.24
C LEU A 11 19.70 -10.43 8.64
N GLU A 12 20.92 -9.92 8.80
CA GLU A 12 21.39 -9.44 10.10
C GLU A 12 20.60 -8.21 10.54
N ALA A 13 20.33 -7.29 9.61
CA ALA A 13 19.51 -6.11 9.89
C ALA A 13 18.06 -6.47 10.22
N LEU A 14 17.47 -7.45 9.52
CA LEU A 14 16.12 -7.94 9.78
C LEU A 14 16.01 -8.53 11.19
N THR A 15 16.95 -9.39 11.58
CA THR A 15 17.00 -9.97 12.93
C THR A 15 17.17 -8.88 13.99
N ALA A 16 18.13 -7.97 13.81
CA ALA A 16 18.36 -6.88 14.75
C ALA A 16 17.12 -5.99 14.94
N TYR A 17 16.40 -5.69 13.84
CA TYR A 17 15.16 -4.92 13.91
C TYR A 17 14.06 -5.67 14.69
N THR A 18 13.91 -6.98 14.48
CA THR A 18 12.91 -7.77 15.22
C THR A 18 13.23 -7.84 16.72
N GLU A 19 14.50 -7.95 17.10
CA GLU A 19 14.93 -7.94 18.50
C GLU A 19 14.69 -6.58 19.15
N GLN A 20 15.00 -5.49 18.45
CA GLN A 20 14.76 -4.12 18.92
C GLN A 20 13.27 -3.89 19.21
N VAL A 21 12.41 -4.23 18.24
CA VAL A 21 10.96 -4.08 18.37
C VAL A 21 10.39 -4.97 19.49
N ALA A 22 10.94 -6.17 19.68
CA ALA A 22 10.52 -7.04 20.78
C ALA A 22 10.91 -6.46 22.16
N ALA A 23 12.07 -5.80 22.26
CA ALA A 23 12.52 -5.13 23.47
C ALA A 23 11.75 -3.82 23.75
N VAL A 24 11.45 -3.05 22.70
CA VAL A 24 10.77 -1.76 22.77
C VAL A 24 9.63 -1.72 21.75
N PRO A 25 8.43 -2.21 22.10
CA PRO A 25 7.30 -2.27 21.17
C PRO A 25 6.87 -0.91 20.58
N ALA A 26 7.20 0.19 21.27
CA ALA A 26 6.95 1.54 20.77
C ALA A 26 7.73 1.87 19.49
N ASP A 27 8.92 1.27 19.30
CA ASP A 27 9.76 1.48 18.11
C ASP A 27 9.13 0.89 16.84
N ALA A 28 8.13 0.01 16.98
CA ALA A 28 7.38 -0.53 15.85
C ALA A 28 6.18 0.33 15.44
N ILE A 29 5.82 1.33 16.23
CA ILE A 29 4.67 2.18 15.94
C ILE A 29 5.06 3.13 14.82
N SER A 30 4.35 3.02 13.69
CA SER A 30 4.53 3.94 12.58
C SER A 30 3.30 4.80 12.35
N SER A 31 3.52 6.10 12.13
CA SER A 31 2.50 7.02 11.66
C SER A 31 2.89 7.61 10.30
N TYR A 32 1.89 7.82 9.46
CA TYR A 32 2.06 8.32 8.10
C TYR A 32 0.82 9.12 7.72
N GLY A 33 0.95 10.00 6.74
CA GLY A 33 -0.14 10.85 6.29
C GLY A 33 0.05 11.34 4.87
N ILE A 34 -0.99 11.97 4.35
CA ILE A 34 -1.01 12.58 3.03
C ILE A 34 -1.78 13.91 3.09
N GLU A 35 -1.47 14.81 2.17
CA GLU A 35 -2.28 15.98 1.84
C GLU A 35 -2.91 15.75 0.46
N ALA A 36 -4.20 16.07 0.31
CA ALA A 36 -4.92 15.95 -0.95
C ALA A 36 -5.30 17.35 -1.46
N HIS A 37 -4.82 17.69 -2.65
CA HIS A 37 -5.05 18.96 -3.30
C HIS A 37 -5.96 18.75 -4.50
N TRP A 38 -7.18 19.26 -4.42
CA TRP A 38 -8.11 19.21 -5.54
C TRP A 38 -7.58 20.05 -6.71
N ARG A 39 -7.60 19.49 -7.92
CA ARG A 39 -7.09 20.11 -9.15
C ARG A 39 -8.18 20.41 -10.18
N GLY A 40 -9.43 20.13 -9.85
CA GLY A 40 -10.60 20.34 -10.72
C GLY A 40 -11.26 19.02 -11.12
N GLY A 41 -12.58 19.05 -11.35
CA GLY A 41 -13.33 17.84 -11.70
C GLY A 41 -13.11 16.70 -10.70
N VAL A 42 -12.86 15.50 -11.21
CA VAL A 42 -12.52 14.28 -10.46
C VAL A 42 -11.01 14.05 -10.34
N HIS A 43 -10.19 15.10 -10.45
CA HIS A 43 -8.73 15.05 -10.35
C HIS A 43 -8.23 15.68 -9.04
N SER A 44 -7.33 14.96 -8.37
CA SER A 44 -6.60 15.43 -7.18
C SER A 44 -5.12 15.09 -7.28
N GLU A 45 -4.24 15.98 -6.81
CA GLU A 45 -2.84 15.66 -6.53
C GLU A 45 -2.72 15.28 -5.05
N ILE A 46 -2.03 14.18 -4.75
CA ILE A 46 -1.74 13.73 -3.40
C ILE A 46 -0.26 13.93 -3.10
N ARG A 47 0.06 14.48 -1.93
CA ARG A 47 1.43 14.62 -1.42
C ARG A 47 1.59 13.80 -0.15
N THR A 48 2.66 13.02 -0.03
CA THR A 48 2.96 12.31 1.22
C THR A 48 3.53 13.25 2.27
N LEU A 49 3.08 13.10 3.51
CA LEU A 49 3.73 13.69 4.68
C LEU A 49 4.87 12.78 5.17
N ASN A 50 5.74 13.35 6.01
CA ASN A 50 6.77 12.59 6.70
C ASN A 50 6.15 11.42 7.48
N GLN A 51 6.85 10.30 7.50
CA GLN A 51 6.50 9.14 8.31
C GLN A 51 7.27 9.21 9.63
N SER A 52 6.65 8.81 10.73
CA SER A 52 7.39 8.48 11.95
C SER A 52 7.43 6.96 12.16
N LEU A 53 8.51 6.48 12.76
CA LEU A 53 8.69 5.11 13.22
C LEU A 53 9.40 5.15 14.58
N GLY A 54 8.66 4.92 15.66
CA GLY A 54 9.10 5.30 17.00
C GLY A 54 9.49 6.77 17.03
N ASP A 55 10.68 7.07 17.54
CA ASP A 55 11.24 8.43 17.59
C ASP A 55 11.94 8.87 16.29
N THR A 56 11.99 7.99 15.27
CA THR A 56 12.66 8.30 14.00
C THR A 56 11.71 9.00 13.03
N LEU A 57 12.13 10.17 12.54
CA LEU A 57 11.45 10.86 11.44
C LEU A 57 12.03 10.41 10.10
N ILE A 58 11.16 9.98 9.19
CA ILE A 58 11.49 9.58 7.82
C ILE A 58 10.90 10.64 6.89
N GLU A 59 11.78 11.44 6.28
CA GLU A 59 11.38 12.48 5.34
C GLU A 59 10.78 11.87 4.06
N LYS A 60 9.64 12.41 3.63
CA LYS A 60 8.95 12.01 2.41
C LYS A 60 8.42 13.23 1.67
N ASP A 61 8.58 13.25 0.35
CA ASP A 61 8.01 14.28 -0.53
C ASP A 61 7.54 13.70 -1.87
N PHE A 62 6.88 12.54 -1.81
CA PHE A 62 6.31 11.92 -2.99
C PHE A 62 5.00 12.58 -3.37
N ARG A 63 4.74 12.65 -4.68
CA ARG A 63 3.50 13.18 -5.26
C ARG A 63 2.96 12.23 -6.30
N PHE A 64 1.63 12.13 -6.35
CA PHE A 64 0.94 11.35 -7.36
C PHE A 64 -0.45 11.93 -7.62
N ASP A 65 -0.90 11.79 -8.86
CA ASP A 65 -2.22 12.23 -9.28
C ASP A 65 -3.22 11.08 -9.18
N VAL A 66 -4.44 11.41 -8.80
CA VAL A 66 -5.58 10.49 -8.73
C VAL A 66 -6.68 11.05 -9.61
N GLY A 67 -7.23 10.21 -10.47
CA GLY A 67 -8.26 10.58 -11.42
C GLY A 67 -9.33 9.50 -11.56
N GLU A 68 -10.14 9.62 -12.59
CA GLU A 68 -11.18 8.64 -12.93
C GLU A 68 -11.22 8.47 -14.46
N PRO A 69 -11.75 7.35 -14.97
CA PRO A 69 -11.96 7.17 -16.40
C PRO A 69 -13.08 8.07 -16.92
N GLU A 70 -13.20 8.20 -18.25
CA GLU A 70 -14.21 9.04 -18.92
C GLU A 70 -15.64 8.71 -18.50
N GLN A 71 -15.95 7.41 -18.29
CA GLN A 71 -17.25 6.92 -17.84
C GLN A 71 -17.64 7.44 -16.45
N LEU A 72 -16.64 7.86 -15.67
CA LEU A 72 -16.78 8.44 -14.33
C LEU A 72 -16.41 9.93 -14.32
N LEU A 73 -16.63 10.60 -15.46
CA LEU A 73 -16.47 12.05 -15.64
C LEU A 73 -15.02 12.54 -15.54
N GLY A 74 -14.05 11.64 -15.66
CA GLY A 74 -12.65 11.99 -15.77
C GLY A 74 -12.15 11.97 -17.21
N ASP A 75 -10.84 11.77 -17.35
CA ASP A 75 -10.14 11.78 -18.64
C ASP A 75 -9.18 10.59 -18.80
N ASN A 76 -9.23 9.63 -17.87
CA ASN A 76 -8.41 8.42 -17.86
C ASN A 76 -6.89 8.68 -17.91
N ARG A 77 -6.42 9.85 -17.46
CA ARG A 77 -4.97 10.18 -17.44
C ARG A 77 -4.24 9.67 -16.20
N TYR A 78 -4.96 9.36 -15.13
CA TYR A 78 -4.40 8.99 -13.83
C TYR A 78 -5.13 7.76 -13.25
N PRO A 79 -4.47 6.95 -12.42
CA PRO A 79 -5.11 5.82 -11.78
C PRO A 79 -6.25 6.26 -10.86
N THR A 80 -7.21 5.38 -10.72
CA THR A 80 -8.37 5.57 -9.84
C THR A 80 -7.98 5.47 -8.37
N PRO A 81 -8.74 6.10 -7.44
CA PRO A 81 -8.55 5.91 -6.01
C PRO A 81 -8.54 4.41 -5.61
N GLN A 82 -9.37 3.60 -6.27
CA GLN A 82 -9.54 2.17 -6.02
C GLN A 82 -8.29 1.40 -6.45
N GLU A 83 -7.71 1.72 -7.61
CA GLU A 83 -6.45 1.11 -8.05
C GLU A 83 -5.29 1.47 -7.12
N TYR A 84 -5.21 2.72 -6.64
CA TYR A 84 -4.21 3.08 -5.62
C TYR A 84 -4.40 2.30 -4.32
N LEU A 85 -5.64 2.11 -3.86
CA LEU A 85 -5.94 1.31 -2.68
C LEU A 85 -5.52 -0.16 -2.86
N LEU A 86 -5.88 -0.77 -3.99
CA LEU A 86 -5.50 -2.15 -4.31
C LEU A 86 -3.99 -2.29 -4.49
N GLY A 87 -3.34 -1.33 -5.13
CA GLY A 87 -1.89 -1.29 -5.31
C GLY A 87 -1.14 -1.15 -3.98
N GLY A 88 -1.59 -0.26 -3.09
CA GLY A 88 -1.05 -0.12 -1.74
C GLY A 88 -1.22 -1.39 -0.90
N MET A 89 -2.37 -2.04 -0.99
CA MET A 89 -2.63 -3.32 -0.34
C MET A 89 -1.72 -4.43 -0.88
N ALA A 90 -1.58 -4.54 -2.20
CA ALA A 90 -0.68 -5.49 -2.83
C ALA A 90 0.76 -5.28 -2.38
N GLY A 91 1.21 -4.03 -2.30
CA GLY A 91 2.53 -3.67 -1.76
C GLY A 91 2.73 -4.15 -0.33
N CYS A 92 1.76 -3.92 0.55
CA CYS A 92 1.81 -4.36 1.94
C CYS A 92 1.90 -5.89 2.05
N MET A 93 1.08 -6.62 1.29
CA MET A 93 1.11 -8.09 1.25
C MET A 93 2.46 -8.62 0.74
N MET A 94 3.01 -8.02 -0.31
CA MET A 94 4.31 -8.40 -0.86
C MET A 94 5.44 -8.19 0.14
N VAL A 95 5.48 -7.04 0.82
CA VAL A 95 6.49 -6.75 1.86
C VAL A 95 6.44 -7.80 2.97
N GLY A 96 5.24 -8.08 3.50
CA GLY A 96 5.06 -9.10 4.54
C GLY A 96 5.48 -10.50 4.09
N PHE A 97 5.09 -10.90 2.87
CA PHE A 97 5.45 -12.21 2.33
C PHE A 97 6.96 -12.36 2.13
N VAL A 98 7.62 -11.39 1.49
CA VAL A 98 9.06 -11.44 1.22
C VAL A 98 9.86 -11.38 2.52
N ALA A 99 9.50 -10.49 3.45
CA ALA A 99 10.16 -10.42 4.75
C ALA A 99 9.99 -11.73 5.55
N GLY A 100 8.79 -12.30 5.54
CA GLY A 100 8.49 -13.59 6.17
C GLY A 100 9.29 -14.75 5.58
N ALA A 101 9.30 -14.91 4.26
CA ALA A 101 10.09 -15.94 3.58
C ALA A 101 11.59 -15.78 3.88
N THR A 102 12.08 -14.55 3.86
CA THR A 102 13.47 -14.22 4.15
C THR A 102 13.86 -14.57 5.59
N SER A 103 13.03 -14.21 6.56
CA SER A 103 13.22 -14.57 7.98
C SER A 103 13.25 -16.10 8.20
N ASN A 104 12.54 -16.85 7.37
CA ASN A 104 12.54 -18.32 7.38
C ASN A 104 13.66 -18.95 6.53
N GLY A 105 14.59 -18.17 5.97
CA GLY A 105 15.68 -18.68 5.14
C GLY A 105 15.24 -19.23 3.77
N ILE A 106 14.03 -18.90 3.32
CA ILE A 106 13.45 -19.37 2.07
C ILE A 106 13.85 -18.42 0.94
N ARG A 107 14.55 -18.95 -0.07
CA ARG A 107 14.84 -18.23 -1.31
C ARG A 107 13.60 -18.19 -2.19
N LEU A 108 13.26 -17.01 -2.68
CA LEU A 108 12.20 -16.77 -3.64
C LEU A 108 12.80 -16.58 -5.04
N ASP A 109 12.24 -17.26 -6.04
CA ASP A 109 12.60 -17.03 -7.45
C ASP A 109 11.62 -16.07 -8.15
N GLU A 110 10.32 -16.16 -7.85
CA GLU A 110 9.30 -15.22 -8.34
C GLU A 110 8.12 -15.14 -7.36
N VAL A 111 7.54 -13.95 -7.20
CA VAL A 111 6.27 -13.73 -6.50
C VAL A 111 5.43 -12.74 -7.30
N LYS A 112 4.17 -13.10 -7.58
CA LYS A 112 3.22 -12.26 -8.30
C LYS A 112 1.86 -12.28 -7.61
N LEU A 113 1.26 -11.10 -7.44
CA LEU A 113 -0.11 -10.95 -6.94
C LEU A 113 -1.00 -10.36 -8.04
N THR A 114 -2.24 -10.82 -8.10
CA THR A 114 -3.32 -10.21 -8.88
C THR A 114 -4.50 -10.02 -7.93
N ILE A 115 -4.88 -8.76 -7.71
CA ILE A 115 -5.97 -8.40 -6.80
C ILE A 115 -7.05 -7.70 -7.63
N THR A 116 -8.28 -8.20 -7.50
CA THR A 116 -9.47 -7.61 -8.12
C THR A 116 -10.43 -7.18 -7.03
N GLY A 117 -11.08 -6.04 -7.21
CA GLY A 117 -12.09 -5.52 -6.29
C GLY A 117 -13.24 -4.89 -7.05
N GLY A 118 -14.44 -4.97 -6.48
CA GLY A 118 -15.63 -4.28 -6.98
C GLY A 118 -16.20 -3.37 -5.91
N SER A 119 -16.49 -2.13 -6.25
CA SER A 119 -17.21 -1.19 -5.38
C SER A 119 -18.40 -0.61 -6.12
N GLY A 120 -19.57 -0.65 -5.48
CA GLY A 120 -20.74 0.11 -5.96
C GLY A 120 -20.63 1.58 -5.57
N PHE A 121 -21.17 2.48 -6.39
CA PHE A 121 -21.15 3.92 -6.10
C PHE A 121 -21.96 4.26 -4.85
N ALA A 122 -21.28 4.72 -3.80
CA ALA A 122 -21.87 5.00 -2.50
C ALA A 122 -22.81 6.22 -2.50
N TRP A 123 -22.69 7.13 -3.47
CA TRP A 123 -23.51 8.34 -3.59
C TRP A 123 -24.80 8.15 -4.39
N LEU A 124 -24.96 7.02 -5.09
CA LEU A 124 -26.26 6.68 -5.65
C LEU A 124 -27.13 6.13 -4.52
N PRO A 125 -28.39 6.61 -4.35
CA PRO A 125 -29.31 5.99 -3.42
C PRO A 125 -29.36 4.50 -3.73
N ARG A 126 -29.19 3.64 -2.71
CA ARG A 126 -29.22 2.18 -2.83
C ARG A 126 -30.56 1.73 -3.41
N ARG A 127 -30.71 1.77 -4.73
CA ARG A 127 -31.67 0.94 -5.43
C ARG A 127 -31.02 -0.43 -5.49
N ARG A 128 -31.29 -1.27 -4.49
CA ARG A 128 -31.03 -2.70 -4.65
C ARG A 128 -31.74 -3.13 -5.94
N PRO A 129 -31.06 -3.74 -6.92
CA PRO A 129 -31.76 -4.60 -7.84
C PRO A 129 -32.36 -5.73 -7.00
N ALA A 130 -33.66 -5.97 -7.13
CA ALA A 130 -34.21 -7.22 -6.69
C ALA A 130 -33.57 -8.32 -7.55
N GLY A 131 -32.76 -9.19 -6.92
CA GLY A 131 -32.18 -10.37 -7.57
C GLY A 131 -30.80 -10.14 -8.18
N ALA A 132 -29.77 -10.58 -7.46
CA ALA A 132 -28.57 -11.15 -8.05
C ALA A 132 -27.93 -12.07 -7.01
N ASP A 133 -28.27 -13.35 -7.13
CA ASP A 133 -27.60 -14.48 -6.50
C ASP A 133 -26.17 -14.62 -7.06
N ARG A 134 -25.20 -14.77 -6.17
CA ARG A 134 -24.21 -15.87 -6.12
C ARG A 134 -22.87 -15.40 -5.56
N ILE A 135 -22.43 -16.21 -4.60
CA ILE A 135 -21.07 -16.38 -4.14
C ILE A 135 -20.41 -17.34 -5.13
N CYS A 136 -19.28 -16.96 -5.72
CA CYS A 136 -18.23 -17.85 -6.22
C CYS A 136 -16.90 -17.24 -5.79
#